data_AF-A0A2D4P6C1-F1
#
_entry.id   AF-A0A2D4P6C1-F1
#
_cell.length_a   1.000
_cell.length_b   1.000
_cell.length_c   1.000
_cell.angle_alpha   90.00
_cell.angle_beta   90.00
_cell.angle_gamma   90.00
#
_symmetry.space_group_name_H-M   'P 1'
#
loop_
_entity.id
_entity.type
_entity.pdbx_description
1 polymer ?
#
loop_
_entity_poly.entity_id
_entity_poly.type
_entity_poly.pdbx_seq_one_letter_code
_entity_poly.pdbx_strand_id
1 'polypeptide(L)'
;QSRIESAKETLIFLLKSLPLGCYFNIYGFGSTYDSFYPQSVKYIQQTMDTSVQRVKELRCDLGGTEIVKPLKAIYSQPCFEGHPRQIFVFTDGEVSNTNEVIAEVRHNSHCHRCFSFGIGEGASTALIKGIARAAGGSAEFITGKERMQAKALQSLKKALQPAVSGISLSWEMPPGLEAIPVGSGPQVIFQGQRCLIYAQIQGQLQTSGSMEGTAIVQYHFQNESPTETTKFSLQLEKTDRLPVHRLAAQALLQELEEDKEKAEEKQLLALETSLSSGVVCSQTAYVGVNTELG
;
A
#
# COMPACT_ATOMS: atom_id res chain seq x y z
N GLN A 1 19.67 -6.64 -28.08
CA GLN A 1 20.04 -6.45 -26.66
C GLN A 1 19.22 -7.45 -25.85
N SER A 2 19.82 -8.17 -24.89
CA SER A 2 19.05 -9.12 -24.07
C SER A 2 18.20 -8.36 -23.04
N ARG A 3 17.07 -8.93 -22.62
CA ARG A 3 16.14 -8.33 -21.64
C ARG A 3 16.85 -7.92 -20.33
N ILE A 4 17.79 -8.75 -19.87
CA ILE A 4 18.56 -8.50 -18.65
C ILE A 4 19.52 -7.32 -18.81
N GLU A 5 20.18 -7.16 -19.96
CA GLU A 5 21.08 -6.01 -20.17
C GLU A 5 20.30 -4.69 -20.22
N SER A 6 19.12 -4.69 -20.84
CA SER A 6 18.23 -3.51 -20.82
C SER A 6 17.75 -3.18 -19.39
N ALA A 7 17.45 -4.19 -18.57
CA ALA A 7 17.08 -4.00 -17.16
C ALA A 7 18.25 -3.45 -16.34
N LYS A 8 19.47 -3.98 -16.51
CA LYS A 8 20.69 -3.48 -15.86
C LYS A 8 20.98 -2.03 -16.21
N GLU A 9 20.95 -1.68 -17.49
CA GLU A 9 21.19 -0.30 -17.95
C GLU A 9 20.17 0.67 -17.32
N THR A 10 18.91 0.26 -17.26
CA THR A 10 17.84 1.07 -16.66
C THR A 10 18.00 1.20 -15.15
N LEU A 11 18.39 0.12 -14.46
CA LEU A 11 18.66 0.16 -13.02
C LEU A 11 19.84 1.09 -12.71
N ILE A 12 20.94 1.00 -13.48
CA ILE A 12 22.08 1.91 -13.34
C ILE A 12 21.64 3.36 -13.58
N PHE A 13 20.82 3.60 -14.59
CA PHE A 13 20.30 4.93 -14.89
C PHE A 13 19.44 5.48 -13.73
N LEU A 14 18.55 4.66 -13.15
CA LEU A 14 17.74 5.04 -12.00
C LEU A 14 18.61 5.35 -10.78
N LEU A 15 19.57 4.49 -10.46
CA LEU A 15 20.50 4.70 -9.34
C LEU A 15 21.21 6.04 -9.45
N LYS A 16 21.74 6.38 -10.63
CA LYS A 16 22.41 7.66 -10.89
C LYS A 16 21.47 8.86 -10.86
N SER A 17 20.16 8.63 -10.99
CA SER A 17 19.13 9.67 -11.00
C SER A 17 18.50 9.88 -9.61
N LEU A 18 18.87 9.08 -8.60
CA LEU A 18 18.35 9.23 -7.26
C LEU A 18 18.80 10.56 -6.62
N PRO A 19 17.92 11.21 -5.84
CA PRO A 19 18.29 12.42 -5.12
C PRO A 19 19.29 12.12 -4.01
N LEU A 20 20.17 13.08 -3.72
CA LEU A 20 21.08 12.99 -2.58
C LEU A 20 20.31 12.89 -1.26
N GLY A 21 20.79 12.04 -0.36
CA GLY A 21 20.19 11.87 0.97
C GLY A 21 19.03 10.87 1.05
N CYS A 22 18.60 10.27 -0.08
CA CYS A 22 17.66 9.14 -0.03
C CYS A 22 18.34 7.84 0.43
N TYR A 23 17.53 6.81 0.63
CA TYR A 23 17.97 5.45 0.95
C TYR A 23 17.51 4.51 -0.16
N PHE A 24 18.32 3.50 -0.47
CA PHE A 24 17.98 2.53 -1.50
C PHE A 24 18.50 1.13 -1.16
N ASN A 25 17.87 0.14 -1.78
CA ASN A 25 18.34 -1.23 -1.84
C ASN A 25 17.92 -1.84 -3.17
N ILE A 26 18.56 -2.92 -3.58
CA ILE A 26 18.32 -3.60 -4.85
C ILE A 26 18.09 -5.08 -4.53
N TYR A 27 17.02 -5.63 -5.10
CA TYR A 27 16.67 -7.04 -4.95
C TYR A 27 16.68 -7.72 -6.31
N GLY A 28 17.41 -8.83 -6.42
CA GLY A 28 17.26 -9.80 -7.50
C GLY A 28 16.30 -10.89 -7.06
N PHE A 29 15.43 -11.36 -7.95
CA PHE A 29 14.47 -12.42 -7.63
C PHE A 29 14.34 -13.44 -8.76
N GLY A 30 14.09 -14.68 -8.36
CA GLY A 30 13.77 -15.83 -9.19
C GLY A 30 13.02 -16.86 -8.34
N SER A 31 13.43 -18.13 -8.31
CA SER A 31 12.98 -19.11 -7.30
C SER A 31 13.46 -18.78 -5.88
N THR A 32 14.63 -18.15 -5.79
CA THR A 32 15.17 -17.52 -4.57
C THR A 32 15.28 -16.00 -4.78
N TYR A 33 15.69 -15.25 -3.76
CA TYR A 33 15.99 -13.83 -3.91
C TYR A 33 17.32 -13.49 -3.23
N ASP A 34 17.94 -12.41 -3.70
CA ASP A 34 19.14 -11.83 -3.12
C ASP A 34 18.94 -10.32 -2.96
N SER A 35 19.52 -9.74 -1.92
CA SER A 35 19.51 -8.30 -1.69
C SER A 35 20.93 -7.74 -1.70
N PHE A 36 21.07 -6.52 -2.20
CA PHE A 36 22.38 -5.89 -2.26
C PHE A 36 22.91 -5.57 -0.87
N TYR A 37 22.00 -5.22 0.02
CA TYR A 37 22.28 -4.89 1.40
C TYR A 37 21.27 -5.58 2.34
N PRO A 38 21.65 -5.85 3.60
CA PRO A 38 20.71 -6.34 4.61
C PRO A 38 19.57 -5.34 4.89
N GLN A 39 19.87 -4.04 4.84
CA GLN A 39 18.94 -2.93 4.98
C GLN A 39 19.26 -1.85 3.95
N SER A 40 18.28 -0.99 3.63
CA SER A 40 18.53 0.12 2.70
C SER A 40 19.64 1.03 3.20
N VAL A 41 20.56 1.36 2.30
CA VAL A 41 21.72 2.20 2.61
C VAL A 41 21.52 3.61 2.09
N LYS A 42 22.17 4.58 2.72
CA LYS A 42 22.15 5.97 2.27
C LYS A 42 22.79 6.07 0.87
N TYR A 43 22.16 6.86 -0.01
CA TYR A 43 22.71 7.18 -1.32
C TYR A 43 23.89 8.15 -1.17
N ILE A 44 25.10 7.59 -1.27
CA ILE A 44 26.39 8.28 -1.26
C ILE A 44 27.28 7.71 -2.36
N GLN A 45 28.36 8.41 -2.72
CA GLN A 45 29.26 7.99 -3.80
C GLN A 45 29.74 6.53 -3.66
N GLN A 46 30.19 6.15 -2.45
CA GLN A 46 30.69 4.80 -2.17
C GLN A 46 29.64 3.70 -2.39
N THR A 47 28.41 3.89 -1.89
CA THR A 47 27.32 2.89 -2.03
C THR A 47 26.82 2.84 -3.47
N MET A 48 26.80 3.97 -4.16
CA MET A 48 26.48 4.07 -5.58
C MET A 48 27.49 3.30 -6.45
N ASP A 49 28.79 3.55 -6.29
CA ASP A 49 29.84 2.88 -7.08
C ASP A 49 29.82 1.36 -6.86
N THR A 50 29.69 0.94 -5.60
CA THR A 50 29.59 -0.49 -5.23
C THR A 50 28.35 -1.14 -5.86
N SER A 51 27.19 -0.46 -5.79
CA SER A 51 25.95 -0.95 -6.39
C SER A 51 26.04 -1.04 -7.90
N VAL A 52 26.57 -0.03 -8.58
CA VAL A 52 26.73 -0.04 -10.05
C VAL A 52 27.61 -1.21 -10.49
N GLN A 53 28.69 -1.50 -9.76
CA GLN A 53 29.54 -2.65 -10.07
C GLN A 53 28.79 -3.97 -9.93
N ARG A 54 28.09 -4.18 -8.81
CA ARG A 54 27.31 -5.41 -8.59
C ARG A 54 26.13 -5.55 -9.55
N VAL A 55 25.49 -4.45 -10.00
CA VAL A 55 24.44 -4.50 -11.04
C VAL A 55 24.98 -5.00 -12.38
N LYS A 56 26.19 -4.58 -12.78
CA LYS A 56 26.81 -5.07 -14.03
C LYS A 56 27.04 -6.58 -13.99
N GLU A 57 27.32 -7.11 -12.80
CA GLU A 57 27.59 -8.53 -12.55
C GLU A 57 26.32 -9.39 -12.44
N LEU A 58 25.12 -8.80 -12.35
CA LEU A 58 23.86 -9.56 -12.25
C LEU A 58 23.69 -10.57 -13.40
N ARG A 59 23.15 -11.74 -13.08
CA ARG A 59 22.84 -12.80 -14.05
C ARG A 59 21.41 -13.29 -13.85
N CYS A 60 20.84 -13.94 -14.86
CA CYS A 60 19.55 -14.61 -14.76
C CYS A 60 19.75 -16.05 -14.23
N ASP A 61 20.26 -16.18 -13.01
CA ASP A 61 20.66 -17.48 -12.42
C ASP A 61 19.82 -17.88 -11.19
N LEU A 62 18.82 -17.08 -10.81
CA LEU A 62 17.97 -17.34 -9.66
C LEU A 62 16.80 -18.30 -9.94
N GLY A 63 16.65 -18.83 -11.15
CA GLY A 63 15.59 -19.78 -11.52
C GLY A 63 14.29 -19.11 -11.94
N GLY A 64 13.15 -19.60 -11.43
CA GLY A 64 11.78 -19.22 -11.78
C GLY A 64 11.40 -17.77 -11.44
N THR A 65 10.17 -17.50 -10.99
CA THR A 65 9.73 -16.11 -10.73
C THR A 65 8.82 -16.00 -9.50
N GLU A 66 9.43 -15.93 -8.32
CA GLU A 66 8.76 -15.86 -7.01
C GLU A 66 8.95 -14.48 -6.36
N ILE A 67 8.10 -13.51 -6.72
CA ILE A 67 8.22 -12.12 -6.25
C ILE A 67 7.61 -11.88 -4.86
N VAL A 68 6.75 -12.76 -4.36
CA VAL A 68 6.11 -12.59 -3.03
C VAL A 68 7.13 -12.60 -1.89
N LYS A 69 8.12 -13.50 -1.96
CA LYS A 69 9.17 -13.62 -0.92
C LYS A 69 9.99 -12.33 -0.75
N PRO A 70 10.59 -11.75 -1.80
CA PRO A 70 11.32 -10.48 -1.65
C PRO A 70 10.39 -9.33 -1.25
N LEU A 71 9.13 -9.30 -1.69
CA LEU A 71 8.18 -8.27 -1.23
C LEU A 71 7.96 -8.33 0.28
N LYS A 72 7.69 -9.52 0.84
CA LYS A 72 7.57 -9.71 2.29
C LYS A 72 8.84 -9.27 3.03
N ALA A 73 10.02 -9.62 2.50
CA ALA A 73 11.30 -9.21 3.08
C ALA A 73 11.54 -7.69 3.01
N ILE A 74 11.05 -7.01 1.97
CA ILE A 74 11.07 -5.55 1.85
C ILE A 74 10.11 -4.95 2.88
N TYR A 75 8.88 -5.44 2.96
CA TYR A 75 7.84 -4.94 3.85
C TYR A 75 8.17 -5.14 5.34
N SER A 76 8.90 -6.20 5.69
CA SER A 76 9.38 -6.41 7.06
C SER A 76 10.45 -5.41 7.50
N GLN A 77 11.08 -4.67 6.58
CA GLN A 77 12.02 -3.61 6.95
C GLN A 77 11.26 -2.36 7.39
N PRO A 78 11.76 -1.61 8.40
CA PRO A 78 11.16 -0.34 8.77
C PRO A 78 11.25 0.67 7.61
N CYS A 79 10.24 1.54 7.51
CA CYS A 79 10.35 2.73 6.67
C CYS A 79 11.18 3.80 7.41
N PHE A 80 11.95 4.58 6.66
CA PHE A 80 12.68 5.73 7.21
C PHE A 80 11.73 6.93 7.28
N GLU A 81 11.73 7.63 8.41
CA GLU A 81 10.94 8.83 8.60
C GLU A 81 11.28 9.89 7.53
N GLY A 82 10.26 10.53 6.96
CA GLY A 82 10.43 11.49 5.86
C GLY A 82 10.82 10.87 4.51
N HIS A 83 10.98 9.54 4.42
CA HIS A 83 11.35 8.84 3.19
C HIS A 83 10.34 7.72 2.85
N PRO A 84 9.15 8.07 2.31
CA PRO A 84 8.16 7.08 1.92
C PRO A 84 8.71 6.09 0.89
N ARG A 85 8.44 4.79 1.11
CA ARG A 85 9.02 3.73 0.29
C ARG A 85 8.48 3.79 -1.14
N GLN A 86 9.38 3.77 -2.12
CA GLN A 86 9.04 3.68 -3.55
C GLN A 86 9.64 2.38 -4.10
N ILE A 87 8.81 1.46 -4.57
CA ILE A 87 9.25 0.16 -5.11
C ILE A 87 9.20 0.23 -6.62
N PHE A 88 10.31 -0.11 -7.29
CA PHE A 88 10.40 -0.23 -8.73
C PHE A 88 10.57 -1.71 -9.10
N VAL A 89 9.58 -2.29 -9.78
CA VAL A 89 9.54 -3.71 -10.14
C VAL A 89 9.78 -3.86 -11.62
N PHE A 90 10.82 -4.60 -12.00
CA PHE A 90 11.12 -4.96 -13.39
C PHE A 90 10.89 -6.45 -13.57
N THR A 91 10.03 -6.85 -14.51
CA THR A 91 9.75 -8.26 -14.80
C THR A 91 9.30 -8.46 -16.24
N ASP A 92 9.64 -9.60 -16.83
CA ASP A 92 9.17 -10.04 -18.13
C ASP A 92 7.97 -11.02 -18.05
N GLY A 93 7.46 -11.27 -16.83
CA GLY A 93 6.05 -11.55 -16.58
C GLY A 93 5.57 -13.01 -16.49
N GLU A 94 6.45 -13.98 -16.22
CA GLU A 94 6.05 -15.38 -16.01
C GLU A 94 5.73 -15.68 -14.52
N VAL A 95 4.76 -14.96 -13.94
CA VAL A 95 4.36 -15.15 -12.53
C VAL A 95 3.05 -15.92 -12.43
N SER A 96 3.09 -17.12 -11.85
CA SER A 96 1.93 -17.98 -11.64
C SER A 96 0.98 -17.48 -10.53
N ASN A 97 1.49 -16.74 -9.54
CA ASN A 97 0.75 -16.28 -8.36
C ASN A 97 0.36 -14.80 -8.39
N THR A 98 -0.08 -14.29 -9.54
CA THR A 98 -0.43 -12.87 -9.74
C THR A 98 -1.34 -12.28 -8.64
N ASN A 99 -2.38 -13.00 -8.21
CA ASN A 99 -3.31 -12.51 -7.19
C ASN A 99 -2.66 -12.37 -5.81
N GLU A 100 -1.80 -13.31 -5.44
CA GLU A 100 -1.07 -13.27 -4.16
C GLU A 100 -0.13 -12.06 -4.11
N VAL A 101 0.57 -11.78 -5.22
CA VAL A 101 1.46 -10.63 -5.33
C VAL A 101 0.70 -9.31 -5.19
N ILE A 102 -0.44 -9.19 -5.88
CA ILE A 102 -1.28 -7.98 -5.81
C ILE A 102 -1.85 -7.81 -4.40
N ALA A 103 -2.24 -8.88 -3.73
CA ALA A 103 -2.72 -8.84 -2.36
C ALA A 103 -1.63 -8.35 -1.39
N GLU A 104 -0.42 -8.91 -1.49
CA GLU A 104 0.74 -8.50 -0.68
C GLU A 104 1.08 -7.01 -0.86
N VAL A 105 1.06 -6.52 -2.10
CA VAL A 105 1.28 -5.10 -2.40
C VAL A 105 0.15 -4.23 -1.86
N ARG A 106 -1.11 -4.67 -1.97
CA ARG A 106 -2.26 -3.91 -1.45
C ARG A 106 -2.22 -3.78 0.06
N HIS A 107 -1.93 -4.87 0.76
CA HIS A 107 -1.84 -4.91 2.22
C HIS A 107 -0.86 -3.85 2.76
N ASN A 108 0.27 -3.68 2.07
CA ASN A 108 1.30 -2.74 2.46
C ASN A 108 1.14 -1.33 1.86
N SER A 109 0.07 -1.06 1.10
CA SER A 109 -0.12 0.17 0.32
C SER A 109 -0.19 1.46 1.15
N HIS A 110 -0.39 1.35 2.46
CA HIS A 110 -0.48 2.47 3.39
C HIS A 110 0.85 3.22 3.61
N CYS A 111 1.99 2.64 3.22
CA CYS A 111 3.34 3.20 3.43
C CYS A 111 4.24 3.24 2.18
N HIS A 112 3.73 2.83 1.00
CA HIS A 112 4.55 2.78 -0.21
C HIS A 112 3.77 3.00 -1.52
N ARG A 113 4.51 3.29 -2.61
CA ARG A 113 4.01 3.12 -3.99
C ARG A 113 4.82 2.09 -4.75
N CYS A 114 4.18 1.47 -5.74
CA CYS A 114 4.82 0.50 -6.60
C CYS A 114 4.74 0.91 -8.08
N PHE A 115 5.90 1.03 -8.73
CA PHE A 115 6.07 1.35 -10.14
C PHE A 115 6.56 0.09 -10.85
N SER A 116 5.77 -0.42 -11.78
CA SER A 116 6.02 -1.73 -12.40
C SER A 116 6.33 -1.60 -13.89
N PHE A 117 7.28 -2.39 -14.35
CA PHE A 117 7.82 -2.36 -15.70
C PHE A 117 7.77 -3.77 -16.30
N GLY A 118 6.87 -3.96 -17.25
CA GLY A 118 6.77 -5.18 -18.05
C GLY A 118 7.77 -5.15 -19.19
N ILE A 119 8.73 -6.07 -19.23
CA ILE A 119 9.81 -6.10 -20.24
C ILE A 119 9.53 -7.18 -21.29
N GLY A 120 9.38 -6.78 -22.55
CA GLY A 120 9.12 -7.68 -23.66
C GLY A 120 7.65 -8.06 -23.83
N GLU A 121 7.36 -8.82 -24.89
CA GLU A 121 5.99 -9.14 -25.31
C GLU A 121 5.30 -10.17 -24.41
N GLY A 122 6.05 -10.95 -23.61
CA GLY A 122 5.54 -11.94 -22.67
C GLY A 122 5.09 -11.39 -21.32
N ALA A 123 5.22 -10.09 -21.08
CA ALA A 123 4.96 -9.52 -19.76
C ALA A 123 3.47 -9.59 -19.36
N SER A 124 3.18 -10.25 -18.23
CA SER A 124 1.83 -10.33 -17.66
C SER A 124 1.23 -8.94 -17.39
N THR A 125 0.29 -8.53 -18.24
CA THR A 125 -0.41 -7.25 -18.10
C THR A 125 -1.20 -7.17 -16.79
N ALA A 126 -1.78 -8.29 -16.35
CA ALA A 126 -2.53 -8.40 -15.11
C ALA A 126 -1.64 -8.10 -13.90
N LEU A 127 -0.43 -8.68 -13.86
CA LEU A 127 0.54 -8.46 -12.78
C LEU A 127 1.02 -7.00 -12.75
N ILE A 128 1.54 -6.52 -13.89
CA ILE A 128 2.15 -5.18 -13.98
C ILE A 128 1.12 -4.11 -13.60
N LYS A 129 -0.06 -4.10 -14.23
CA LYS A 129 -1.12 -3.14 -13.91
C LYS A 129 -1.69 -3.35 -12.51
N GLY A 130 -1.80 -4.59 -12.07
CA GLY A 130 -2.35 -4.95 -10.76
C GLY A 130 -1.53 -4.40 -9.60
N ILE A 131 -0.21 -4.64 -9.62
CA ILE A 131 0.73 -4.15 -8.60
C ILE A 131 0.75 -2.61 -8.57
N ALA A 132 0.85 -1.97 -9.75
CA ALA A 132 0.89 -0.52 -9.82
C ALA A 132 -0.39 0.11 -9.29
N ARG A 133 -1.56 -0.47 -9.61
CA ARG A 133 -2.85 0.00 -9.13
C ARG A 133 -3.00 -0.22 -7.61
N ALA A 134 -2.57 -1.37 -7.10
CA ALA A 134 -2.72 -1.74 -5.69
C ALA A 134 -1.99 -0.80 -4.72
N ALA A 135 -0.86 -0.22 -5.15
CA ALA A 135 -0.11 0.75 -4.35
C ALA A 135 -0.07 2.16 -4.97
N GLY A 136 -0.96 2.47 -5.92
CA GLY A 136 -1.08 3.82 -6.50
C GLY A 136 0.17 4.38 -7.19
N GLY A 137 0.96 3.53 -7.86
CA GLY A 137 2.06 3.95 -8.75
C GLY A 137 1.67 3.90 -10.23
N SER A 138 2.63 3.60 -11.12
CA SER A 138 2.37 3.46 -12.56
C SER A 138 2.93 2.17 -13.14
N ALA A 139 2.24 1.68 -14.16
CA ALA A 139 2.59 0.51 -14.93
C ALA A 139 3.09 0.94 -16.31
N GLU A 140 4.28 0.50 -16.68
CA GLU A 140 4.91 0.79 -17.96
C GLU A 140 5.25 -0.54 -18.66
N PHE A 141 5.00 -0.63 -19.96
CA PHE A 141 5.39 -1.78 -20.77
C PHE A 141 6.51 -1.35 -21.71
N ILE A 142 7.56 -2.16 -21.84
CA ILE A 142 8.71 -1.87 -22.70
C ILE A 142 8.76 -2.94 -23.78
N THR A 143 8.44 -2.54 -25.02
CA THR A 143 8.41 -3.43 -26.18
C THR A 143 9.27 -2.88 -27.33
N GLY A 144 9.83 -3.77 -28.15
CA GLY A 144 10.59 -3.40 -29.35
C GLY A 144 11.77 -2.45 -29.11
N LYS A 145 11.72 -1.26 -29.73
CA LYS A 145 12.78 -0.21 -29.67
C LYS A 145 12.47 0.90 -28.66
N GLU A 146 11.44 0.76 -27.83
CA GLU A 146 11.08 1.78 -26.85
C GLU A 146 12.22 2.02 -25.85
N ARG A 147 12.44 3.30 -25.49
CA ARG A 147 13.48 3.67 -24.54
C ARG A 147 13.02 3.41 -23.10
N MET A 148 13.43 2.27 -22.54
CA MET A 148 13.17 1.88 -21.15
C MET A 148 13.52 2.99 -20.15
N GLN A 149 14.63 3.70 -20.39
CA GLN A 149 15.10 4.79 -19.53
C GLN A 149 14.12 5.97 -19.45
N ALA A 150 13.41 6.30 -20.54
CA ALA A 150 12.47 7.41 -20.56
C ALA A 150 11.24 7.12 -19.69
N LYS A 151 10.69 5.89 -19.79
CA LYS A 151 9.57 5.42 -18.96
C LYS A 151 9.97 5.30 -17.48
N ALA A 152 11.18 4.81 -17.23
CA ALA A 152 11.75 4.74 -15.88
C ALA A 152 11.90 6.14 -15.26
N LEU A 153 12.39 7.13 -16.03
CA LEU A 153 12.50 8.52 -15.56
C LEU A 153 11.15 9.15 -15.27
N GLN A 154 10.13 8.88 -16.10
CA GLN A 154 8.77 9.38 -15.85
C GLN A 154 8.20 8.82 -14.55
N SER A 155 8.40 7.53 -14.29
CA SER A 155 8.00 6.90 -13.04
C SER A 155 8.81 7.44 -11.85
N LEU A 156 10.11 7.68 -12.02
CA LEU A 156 10.95 8.31 -10.99
C LEU A 156 10.45 9.72 -10.64
N LYS A 157 10.09 10.54 -11.64
CA LYS A 157 9.50 11.85 -11.41
C LYS A 157 8.22 11.77 -10.57
N LYS A 158 7.36 10.78 -10.85
CA LYS A 158 6.16 10.53 -10.03
C LYS A 158 6.54 10.08 -8.63
N ALA A 159 7.50 9.15 -8.49
CA ALA A 159 7.99 8.63 -7.22
C ALA A 159 8.55 9.73 -6.29
N LEU A 160 9.17 10.76 -6.89
CA LEU A 160 9.76 11.90 -6.20
C LEU A 160 8.78 13.06 -5.93
N GLN A 161 7.50 12.92 -6.32
CA GLN A 161 6.50 13.92 -5.95
C GLN A 161 6.37 14.02 -4.42
N PRO A 162 6.15 15.24 -3.88
CA PRO A 162 5.90 15.43 -2.46
C PRO A 162 4.75 14.55 -1.98
N ALA A 163 4.88 14.07 -0.74
CA ALA A 163 3.87 13.29 -0.07
C ALA A 163 3.61 13.88 1.30
N VAL A 164 2.38 13.71 1.79
CA VAL A 164 2.01 13.98 3.17
C VAL A 164 2.40 12.76 4.00
N SER A 165 3.16 12.93 5.07
CA SER A 165 3.63 11.83 5.93
C SER A 165 3.42 12.13 7.41
N GLY A 166 3.66 11.14 8.28
CA GLY A 166 3.52 11.34 9.73
C GLY A 166 2.10 11.76 10.09
N ILE A 167 1.12 11.13 9.45
CA ILE A 167 -0.30 11.43 9.62
C ILE A 167 -0.73 10.88 10.97
N SER A 168 -1.29 11.75 11.80
CA SER A 168 -1.86 11.42 13.10
C SER A 168 -3.31 11.90 13.12
N LEU A 169 -4.20 11.04 13.60
CA LEU A 169 -5.63 11.30 13.68
C LEU A 169 -6.06 11.23 15.13
N SER A 170 -6.77 12.26 15.58
CA SER A 170 -7.36 12.30 16.90
C SER A 170 -8.75 12.92 16.85
N TRP A 171 -9.54 12.65 17.88
CA TRP A 171 -10.91 13.12 17.99
C TRP A 171 -11.14 13.77 19.34
N GLU A 172 -11.73 14.95 19.34
CA GLU A 172 -12.30 15.57 20.53
C GLU A 172 -13.79 15.24 20.57
N MET A 173 -14.20 14.52 21.61
CA MET A 173 -15.56 14.03 21.78
C MET A 173 -16.18 14.59 23.06
N PRO A 174 -17.50 14.81 23.08
CA PRO A 174 -18.21 15.15 24.32
C PRO A 174 -18.03 14.06 25.39
N PRO A 175 -18.13 14.41 26.68
CA PRO A 175 -18.02 13.44 27.77
C PRO A 175 -18.98 12.27 27.60
N GLY A 176 -18.45 11.05 27.73
CA GLY A 176 -19.21 9.80 27.58
C GLY A 176 -19.21 9.21 26.17
N LEU A 177 -18.61 9.90 25.19
CA LEU A 177 -18.40 9.39 23.83
C LEU A 177 -16.92 9.23 23.51
N GLU A 178 -16.61 8.22 22.71
CA GLU A 178 -15.28 7.95 22.17
C GLU A 178 -15.38 7.63 20.68
N ALA A 179 -14.37 8.04 19.90
CA ALA A 179 -14.25 7.66 18.50
C ALA A 179 -13.13 6.62 18.36
N ILE A 180 -13.50 5.43 17.91
CA ILE A 180 -12.58 4.31 17.70
C ILE A 180 -12.28 4.23 16.20
N PRO A 181 -11.06 4.55 15.74
CA PRO A 181 -10.70 4.43 14.33
C PRO A 181 -10.82 2.97 13.87
N VAL A 182 -11.33 2.80 12.65
CA VAL A 182 -11.28 1.51 11.95
C VAL A 182 -9.94 1.45 11.25
N GLY A 183 -9.04 0.68 11.88
CA GLY A 183 -7.70 0.39 11.43
C GLY A 183 -6.66 1.48 11.59
N SER A 184 -5.46 1.16 11.14
CA SER A 184 -4.27 2.01 11.38
C SER A 184 -4.24 3.31 10.58
N GLY A 185 -5.13 3.49 9.59
CA GLY A 185 -5.13 4.65 8.69
C GLY A 185 -3.89 4.71 7.77
N PRO A 186 -3.81 5.74 6.89
CA PRO A 186 -2.67 5.92 5.99
C PRO A 186 -1.45 6.49 6.74
N GLN A 187 -0.26 5.96 6.49
CA GLN A 187 0.99 6.56 6.99
C GLN A 187 1.52 7.66 6.07
N VAL A 188 1.21 7.55 4.77
CA VAL A 188 1.58 8.50 3.73
C VAL A 188 0.43 8.68 2.74
N ILE A 189 0.24 9.89 2.25
CA ILE A 189 -0.67 10.21 1.14
C ILE A 189 0.14 10.86 0.03
N PHE A 190 0.15 10.23 -1.15
CA PHE A 190 0.83 10.76 -2.33
C PHE A 190 -0.07 11.68 -3.15
N GLN A 191 0.53 12.53 -3.97
CA GLN A 191 -0.20 13.41 -4.88
C GLN A 191 -1.21 12.64 -5.74
N GLY A 192 -2.47 13.09 -5.73
CA GLY A 192 -3.56 12.48 -6.50
C GLY A 192 -4.19 11.25 -5.87
N GLN A 193 -3.69 10.78 -4.73
CA GLN A 193 -4.35 9.74 -3.94
C GLN A 193 -5.43 10.34 -3.03
N ARG A 194 -6.43 9.51 -2.73
CA ARG A 194 -7.46 9.79 -1.74
C ARG A 194 -7.51 8.60 -0.77
N CYS A 195 -7.48 8.90 0.52
CA CYS A 195 -7.70 7.92 1.57
C CYS A 195 -9.05 8.19 2.24
N LEU A 196 -9.72 7.12 2.65
CA LEU A 196 -10.93 7.17 3.46
C LEU A 196 -10.59 6.54 4.81
N ILE A 197 -10.91 7.26 5.89
CA ILE A 197 -10.79 6.76 7.24
C ILE A 197 -12.20 6.66 7.81
N TYR A 198 -12.47 5.56 8.49
CA TYR A 198 -13.71 5.36 9.24
C TYR A 198 -13.38 5.36 10.72
N ALA A 199 -14.32 5.86 11.53
CA ALA A 199 -14.25 5.75 12.97
C ALA A 199 -15.65 5.43 13.50
N GLN A 200 -15.72 4.50 14.45
CA GLN A 200 -16.95 4.14 15.14
C GLN A 200 -17.07 4.98 16.40
N ILE A 201 -18.18 5.69 16.55
CA ILE A 201 -18.48 6.43 17.76
C ILE A 201 -19.20 5.49 18.73
N GLN A 202 -18.69 5.37 19.94
CA GLN A 202 -19.23 4.51 21.00
C GLN A 202 -19.53 5.32 22.27
N GLY A 203 -20.39 4.77 23.12
CA GLY A 203 -20.76 5.34 24.41
C GLY A 203 -22.16 5.98 24.42
N GLN A 204 -22.41 6.79 25.45
CA GLN A 204 -23.70 7.47 25.64
C GLN A 204 -23.45 8.94 25.92
N LEU A 205 -24.10 9.79 25.12
CA LEU A 205 -24.02 11.22 25.32
C LEU A 205 -24.68 11.60 26.65
N GLN A 206 -23.93 12.26 27.53
CA GLN A 206 -24.50 12.83 28.75
C GLN A 206 -25.40 14.02 28.37
N THR A 207 -26.59 14.11 28.97
CA THR A 207 -27.73 14.98 28.60
C THR A 207 -27.43 16.49 28.50
N SER A 208 -26.24 16.93 28.89
CA SER A 208 -25.77 18.33 28.91
C SER A 208 -24.63 18.60 27.92
N GLY A 209 -24.22 17.62 27.12
CA GLY A 209 -23.05 17.69 26.25
C GLY A 209 -23.29 18.44 24.93
N SER A 210 -22.20 18.96 24.36
CA SER A 210 -22.19 19.43 22.96
C SER A 210 -22.63 18.30 22.02
N MET A 211 -23.41 18.63 20.99
CA MET A 211 -23.82 17.70 19.94
C MET A 211 -22.83 17.68 18.76
N GLU A 212 -21.61 18.19 18.99
CA GLU A 212 -20.54 18.27 18.01
C GLU A 212 -19.33 17.49 18.50
N GLY A 213 -18.73 16.72 17.60
CA GLY A 213 -17.37 16.20 17.74
C GLY A 213 -16.41 16.94 16.81
N THR A 214 -15.12 16.89 17.10
CA THR A 214 -14.07 17.45 16.25
C THR A 214 -13.11 16.35 15.84
N ALA A 215 -12.89 16.17 14.54
CA ALA A 215 -11.79 15.38 14.02
C ALA A 215 -10.58 16.28 13.79
N ILE A 216 -9.41 15.84 14.23
CA ILE A 216 -8.15 16.56 14.14
C ILE A 216 -7.17 15.70 13.35
N VAL A 217 -6.55 16.30 12.33
CA VAL A 217 -5.53 15.66 11.51
C VAL A 217 -4.25 16.47 11.63
N GLN A 218 -3.19 15.83 12.09
CA GLN A 218 -1.85 16.38 12.09
C GLN A 218 -1.01 15.63 11.06
N TYR A 219 -0.20 16.35 10.30
CA TYR A 219 0.63 15.72 9.28
C TYR A 219 1.84 16.57 8.94
N HIS A 220 2.81 15.98 8.26
CA HIS A 220 4.00 16.64 7.75
C HIS A 220 3.91 16.86 6.24
N PHE A 221 4.16 18.08 5.78
CA PHE A 221 4.23 18.42 4.37
C PHE A 221 5.23 19.55 4.14
N GLN A 222 6.22 19.34 3.26
CA GLN A 222 7.20 20.37 2.83
C GLN A 222 7.85 21.16 3.99
N ASN A 223 8.27 20.47 5.05
CA ASN A 223 8.88 21.00 6.29
C ASN A 223 7.92 21.70 7.26
N GLU A 224 6.62 21.66 7.00
CA GLU A 224 5.60 22.13 7.92
C GLU A 224 4.89 20.94 8.58
N SER A 225 4.37 21.17 9.78
CA SER A 225 3.55 20.22 10.53
C SER A 225 2.16 20.82 10.80
N PRO A 226 1.35 21.06 9.75
CA PRO A 226 0.02 21.64 9.91
C PRO A 226 -0.91 20.73 10.75
N THR A 227 -1.88 21.39 11.38
CA THR A 227 -2.99 20.74 12.07
C THR A 227 -4.29 21.24 11.46
N GLU A 228 -5.07 20.33 10.89
CA GLU A 228 -6.38 20.61 10.32
C GLU A 228 -7.47 20.08 11.25
N THR A 229 -8.55 20.82 11.39
CA THR A 229 -9.67 20.44 12.26
C THR A 229 -10.99 20.51 11.49
N THR A 230 -11.86 19.53 11.72
CA THR A 230 -13.19 19.48 11.10
C THR A 230 -14.21 19.07 12.14
N LYS A 231 -15.22 19.92 12.34
CA LYS A 231 -16.34 19.62 13.23
C LYS A 231 -17.40 18.80 12.51
N PHE A 232 -18.06 17.91 13.23
CA PHE A 232 -19.16 17.10 12.71
C PHE A 232 -20.29 16.98 13.75
N SER A 233 -21.52 16.85 13.26
CA SER A 233 -22.70 16.68 14.09
C SER A 233 -22.84 15.25 14.57
N LEU A 234 -23.18 15.09 15.86
CA LEU A 234 -23.51 13.83 16.53
C LEU A 234 -25.02 13.54 16.51
N GLN A 235 -25.81 14.38 15.84
CA GLN A 235 -27.24 14.16 15.70
C GLN A 235 -27.47 12.92 14.83
N LEU A 236 -28.05 11.89 15.43
CA LEU A 236 -28.49 10.69 14.73
C LEU A 236 -29.59 11.07 13.75
N GLU A 237 -29.30 10.99 12.45
CA GLU A 237 -30.34 11.03 11.45
C GLU A 237 -31.16 9.73 11.52
N LYS A 238 -32.49 9.86 11.51
CA LYS A 238 -33.42 8.72 11.53
C LYS A 238 -33.47 7.95 10.21
N THR A 239 -32.81 8.46 9.18
CA THR A 239 -32.67 7.78 7.89
C THR A 239 -31.63 6.68 8.03
N ASP A 240 -31.95 5.51 7.46
CA ASP A 240 -31.04 4.37 7.35
C ASP A 240 -29.78 4.76 6.55
N ARG A 241 -28.80 5.40 7.19
CA ARG A 241 -27.46 5.66 6.64
C ARG A 241 -26.62 4.37 6.55
N LEU A 242 -27.27 3.25 6.26
CA LEU A 242 -26.69 1.92 6.07
C LEU A 242 -25.45 1.90 5.16
N PRO A 243 -25.32 2.73 4.09
CA PRO A 243 -24.15 2.65 3.22
C PRO A 243 -22.82 2.99 3.90
N VAL A 244 -22.75 4.05 4.72
CA VAL A 244 -21.49 4.46 5.37
C VAL A 244 -21.10 3.46 6.45
N HIS A 245 -22.08 2.97 7.23
CA HIS A 245 -21.86 1.91 8.21
C HIS A 245 -21.38 0.61 7.56
N ARG A 246 -21.95 0.22 6.41
CA ARG A 246 -21.49 -0.95 5.66
C ARG A 246 -20.10 -0.77 5.06
N LEU A 247 -19.75 0.42 4.59
CA LEU A 247 -18.39 0.71 4.12
C LEU A 247 -17.37 0.64 5.27
N ALA A 248 -17.72 1.19 6.44
CA ALA A 248 -16.89 1.08 7.64
C ALA A 248 -16.74 -0.38 8.09
N ALA A 249 -17.84 -1.14 8.09
CA ALA A 249 -17.82 -2.58 8.40
C ALA A 249 -16.98 -3.36 7.39
N GLN A 250 -17.10 -3.07 6.10
CA GLN A 250 -16.27 -3.69 5.06
C GLN A 250 -14.77 -3.40 5.27
N ALA A 251 -14.41 -2.16 5.60
CA ALA A 251 -13.02 -1.80 5.90
C ALA A 251 -12.50 -2.55 7.14
N LEU A 252 -13.31 -2.65 8.19
CA LEU A 252 -12.97 -3.42 9.39
C LEU A 252 -12.78 -4.91 9.09
N LEU A 253 -13.69 -5.51 8.34
CA LEU A 253 -13.61 -6.92 7.95
C LEU A 253 -12.34 -7.23 7.15
N GLN A 254 -11.96 -6.35 6.21
CA GLN A 254 -10.73 -6.51 5.44
C GLN A 254 -9.50 -6.54 6.36
N GLU A 255 -9.43 -5.65 7.34
CA GLU A 255 -8.31 -5.63 8.28
C GLU A 255 -8.28 -6.87 9.19
N LEU A 256 -9.44 -7.31 9.68
CA LEU A 256 -9.55 -8.50 10.52
C LEU A 256 -9.17 -9.80 9.80
N GLU A 257 -9.40 -9.87 8.49
CA GLU A 257 -9.07 -11.03 7.65
C GLU A 257 -7.61 -11.05 7.19
N GLU A 258 -6.97 -9.87 7.11
CA GLU A 258 -5.60 -9.73 6.64
C GLU A 258 -4.56 -10.12 7.71
N ASP A 259 -4.88 -9.97 8.99
CA ASP A 259 -3.94 -10.21 10.09
C ASP A 259 -4.11 -11.59 10.74
N LYS A 260 -3.10 -12.45 10.56
CA LYS A 260 -3.08 -13.84 11.05
C LYS A 260 -2.74 -13.97 12.54
N GLU A 261 -2.30 -12.90 13.19
CA GLU A 261 -2.03 -12.91 14.62
C GLU A 261 -3.35 -12.72 15.40
N LYS A 262 -3.60 -13.58 16.41
CA LYS A 262 -4.86 -13.64 17.19
C LYS A 262 -6.09 -14.01 16.36
N ALA A 263 -5.95 -15.03 15.52
CA ALA A 263 -6.98 -15.48 14.59
C ALA A 263 -8.35 -15.70 15.24
N GLU A 264 -8.45 -16.32 16.42
CA GLU A 264 -9.76 -16.66 17.02
C GLU A 264 -10.57 -15.43 17.47
N GLU A 265 -9.96 -14.47 18.17
CA GLU A 265 -10.64 -13.24 18.63
C GLU A 265 -11.10 -12.38 17.44
N LYS A 266 -10.23 -12.23 16.44
CA LYS A 266 -10.54 -11.47 15.23
C LYS A 266 -11.62 -12.14 14.38
N GLN A 267 -11.61 -13.46 14.31
CA GLN A 267 -12.64 -14.24 13.64
C GLN A 267 -14.02 -14.02 14.29
N LEU A 268 -14.10 -14.07 15.62
CA LEU A 268 -15.33 -13.78 16.35
C LEU A 268 -15.83 -12.36 16.08
N LEU A 269 -14.95 -11.37 16.15
CA LEU A 269 -15.30 -9.98 15.87
C LEU A 269 -15.73 -9.77 14.40
N ALA A 270 -15.07 -10.45 13.46
CA ALA A 270 -15.43 -10.41 12.04
C ALA A 270 -16.81 -11.03 11.79
N LEU A 271 -17.14 -12.14 12.46
CA LEU A 271 -18.46 -12.75 12.40
C LEU A 271 -19.53 -11.80 12.94
N GLU A 272 -19.33 -11.21 14.12
CA GLU A 272 -20.28 -10.27 14.72
C GLU A 272 -20.47 -9.02 13.85
N THR A 273 -19.38 -8.45 13.35
CA THR A 273 -19.41 -7.30 12.43
C THR A 273 -20.17 -7.64 11.15
N SER A 274 -19.94 -8.83 10.58
CA SER A 274 -20.61 -9.28 9.36
C SER A 274 -22.12 -9.44 9.57
N LEU A 275 -22.53 -10.12 10.65
CA LEU A 275 -23.94 -10.37 10.96
C LEU A 275 -24.70 -9.08 11.28
N SER A 276 -24.10 -8.15 12.04
CA SER A 276 -24.74 -6.89 12.43
C SER A 276 -24.83 -5.87 11.29
N SER A 277 -23.86 -5.85 10.37
CA SER A 277 -23.82 -4.90 9.25
C SER A 277 -24.50 -5.41 7.97
N GLY A 278 -24.64 -6.74 7.84
CA GLY A 278 -25.04 -7.39 6.59
C GLY A 278 -23.96 -7.30 5.50
N VAL A 279 -22.68 -7.25 5.88
CA VAL A 279 -21.55 -7.29 4.95
C VAL A 279 -20.90 -8.66 5.05
N VAL A 280 -20.80 -9.37 3.91
CA VAL A 280 -20.23 -10.72 3.87
C VAL A 280 -18.74 -10.69 4.18
N CYS A 281 -18.29 -11.66 4.97
CA CYS A 281 -16.88 -11.96 5.22
C CYS A 281 -16.60 -13.43 4.90
N SER A 282 -15.36 -13.88 5.04
CA SER A 282 -14.90 -15.26 4.88
C SER A 282 -15.64 -16.28 5.73
N GLN A 283 -16.38 -15.85 6.75
CA GLN A 283 -17.14 -16.72 7.66
C GLN A 283 -18.65 -16.72 7.43
N THR A 284 -19.17 -15.83 6.55
CA THR A 284 -20.60 -15.69 6.31
C THR A 284 -20.93 -15.84 4.84
N ALA A 285 -22.19 -16.15 4.53
CA ALA A 285 -22.67 -16.26 3.16
C ALA A 285 -24.16 -15.91 3.08
N TYR A 286 -24.60 -15.43 1.92
CA TYR A 286 -26.02 -15.29 1.62
C TYR A 286 -26.54 -16.55 0.95
N VAL A 287 -27.64 -17.09 1.47
CA VAL A 287 -28.35 -18.24 0.90
C VAL A 287 -29.68 -17.76 0.34
N GLY A 288 -29.86 -17.86 -0.98
CA GLY A 288 -31.13 -17.62 -1.63
C GLY A 288 -32.02 -18.87 -1.52
N VAL A 289 -33.17 -18.75 -0.88
CA VAL A 289 -34.14 -19.85 -0.76
C VAL A 289 -35.33 -19.57 -1.68
N ASN A 290 -35.62 -20.48 -2.62
CA ASN A 290 -36.83 -20.41 -3.44
C ASN A 290 -37.99 -21.08 -2.69
N THR A 291 -38.96 -20.28 -2.25
CA THR A 291 -40.11 -20.74 -1.48
C THR A 291 -41.26 -21.27 -2.34
N GLU A 292 -41.19 -21.16 -3.68
CA GLU A 292 -42.27 -21.59 -4.60
C GLU A 292 -42.17 -23.07 -5.02
N LEU A 293 -41.07 -23.75 -4.66
CA LEU A 293 -40.82 -25.18 -4.97
C LEU A 293 -41.02 -26.11 -3.76
N GLY A 294 -41.66 -25.62 -2.68
CA GLY A 294 -41.90 -26.36 -1.42
C GLY A 294 -43.34 -26.82 -1.24
#